data_AF-A0A9X4NBV2-F1
#
_entry.id   AF-A0A9X4NBV2-F1
#
_cell.length_a   1.000
_cell.length_b   1.000
_cell.length_c   1.000
_cell.angle_alpha   90.00
_cell.angle_beta   90.00
_cell.angle_gamma   90.00
#
_symmetry.space_group_name_H-M   'P 1'
#
loop_
_entity.id
_entity.type
_entity.pdbx_description
1 polymer ?
#
loop_
_entity_poly.entity_id
_entity_poly.type
_entity_poly.pdbx_seq_one_letter_code
_entity_poly.pdbx_strand_id
1 'polypeptide(L)'
;MNEVKFNIRLYFTGGMKRLTDRIDNTGQPTPQRIVLNAMTELFYSLSEDEIEMIRLRYMKGLTLSEVASRYSISERTVRNHTNPTVKQVKEIIARAKKNELIDRKEEIECQ
;
A
#
# COMPACT_ATOMS: atom_id res chain seq x y z
N MET A 1 -13.85 -4.21 -5.02
CA MET A 1 -12.58 -4.70 -4.42
C MET A 1 -12.12 -3.68 -3.37
N ASN A 2 -11.68 -4.11 -2.18
CA ASN A 2 -11.19 -3.19 -1.13
C ASN A 2 -9.98 -2.38 -1.64
N GLU A 3 -10.00 -1.05 -1.50
CA GLU A 3 -8.97 -0.13 -1.98
C GLU A 3 -7.57 -0.44 -1.44
N VAL A 4 -7.46 -0.80 -0.15
CA VAL A 4 -6.18 -1.18 0.46
C VAL A 4 -5.65 -2.46 -0.20
N LYS A 5 -6.53 -3.45 -0.38
CA LYS A 5 -6.18 -4.71 -1.08
C LYS A 5 -5.75 -4.45 -2.52
N PHE A 6 -6.41 -3.53 -3.22
CA PHE A 6 -6.04 -3.14 -4.58
C PHE A 6 -4.65 -2.50 -4.63
N ASN A 7 -4.36 -1.52 -3.77
CA ASN A 7 -3.06 -0.85 -3.73
C ASN A 7 -1.92 -1.80 -3.35
N ILE A 8 -2.13 -2.68 -2.37
CA ILE A 8 -1.14 -3.72 -2.01
C ILE A 8 -0.85 -4.62 -3.22
N ARG A 9 -1.88 -5.05 -3.96
CA ARG A 9 -1.69 -5.86 -5.18
C ARG A 9 -0.95 -5.09 -6.27
N LEU A 10 -1.33 -3.84 -6.48
CA LEU A 10 -0.73 -2.98 -7.49
C LEU A 10 0.77 -2.72 -7.19
N TYR A 11 1.12 -2.58 -5.91
CA TYR A 11 2.49 -2.47 -5.43
C TYR A 11 3.29 -3.75 -5.74
N PHE A 12 2.85 -4.92 -5.25
CA PHE A 12 3.61 -6.17 -5.41
C PHE A 12 3.69 -6.68 -6.85
N THR A 13 2.76 -6.30 -7.72
CA THR A 13 2.83 -6.62 -9.16
C THR A 13 3.74 -5.68 -9.94
N GLY A 14 4.27 -4.63 -9.30
CA GLY A 14 5.01 -3.56 -9.96
C GLY A 14 4.15 -2.65 -10.85
N GLY A 15 2.82 -2.86 -10.88
CA GLY A 15 1.89 -2.05 -11.64
C GLY A 15 1.88 -0.59 -11.18
N MET A 16 2.09 -0.35 -9.88
CA MET A 16 2.16 1.00 -9.32
C MET A 16 3.34 1.77 -9.89
N LYS A 17 4.54 1.17 -9.92
CA LYS A 17 5.74 1.76 -10.51
C LYS A 17 5.56 2.07 -11.99
N ARG A 18 5.00 1.13 -12.77
CA ARG A 18 4.72 1.34 -14.20
C ARG A 18 3.75 2.51 -14.41
N LEU A 19 2.74 2.62 -13.56
CA LEU A 19 1.76 3.72 -13.62
C LEU A 19 2.42 5.06 -13.30
N THR A 20 3.20 5.14 -12.21
CA THR A 20 3.90 6.38 -11.81
C THR A 20 4.91 6.81 -12.86
N ASP A 21 5.72 5.89 -13.37
CA ASP A 21 6.76 6.20 -14.37
C ASP A 21 6.16 6.70 -15.68
N ARG A 22 4.92 6.33 -16.01
CA ARG A 22 4.20 6.85 -17.18
C ARG A 22 3.63 8.26 -16.97
N ILE A 23 3.25 8.62 -15.74
CA ILE A 23 2.57 9.89 -15.42
C ILE A 23 3.59 10.98 -15.08
N ASP A 24 4.70 10.64 -14.42
CA ASP A 24 5.76 11.57 -14.00
C ASP A 24 6.59 12.08 -15.20
N ASN A 25 5.98 12.92 -16.03
CA ASN A 25 6.67 13.59 -17.14
C ASN A 25 7.07 15.04 -16.81
N THR A 26 6.70 15.56 -15.63
CA THR A 26 6.75 17.00 -15.31
C THR A 26 7.75 17.37 -14.19
N GLY A 27 8.45 16.40 -13.60
CA GLY A 27 9.46 16.67 -12.55
C GLY A 27 8.90 17.01 -11.16
N GLN A 28 7.57 17.12 -10.99
CA GLN A 28 6.91 17.25 -9.69
C GLN A 28 6.39 15.88 -9.21
N PRO A 29 6.50 15.54 -7.90
CA PRO A 29 6.01 14.26 -7.39
C PRO A 29 4.49 14.17 -7.50
N THR A 30 3.99 13.33 -8.39
CA THR A 30 2.55 13.05 -8.48
C THR A 30 2.04 12.40 -7.18
N PRO A 31 0.74 12.52 -6.85
CA PRO A 31 0.15 11.78 -5.73
C PRO A 31 0.45 10.28 -5.80
N GLN A 32 0.48 9.70 -7.01
CA GLN A 32 0.82 8.29 -7.22
C GLN A 32 2.29 8.00 -6.86
N ARG A 33 3.24 8.90 -7.19
CA ARG A 33 4.65 8.75 -6.78
C ARG A 33 4.80 8.85 -5.27
N ILE A 34 4.06 9.74 -4.61
CA ILE A 34 4.05 9.86 -3.14
C ILE A 34 3.59 8.55 -2.50
N VAL A 35 2.48 7.96 -2.99
CA VAL A 35 1.99 6.66 -2.51
C VAL A 35 3.03 5.56 -2.73
N LEU A 36 3.63 5.50 -3.93
CA LEU A 36 4.65 4.50 -4.25
C LEU A 36 5.84 4.59 -3.29
N ASN A 37 6.41 5.78 -3.11
CA ASN A 37 7.58 5.97 -2.25
C ASN A 37 7.27 5.59 -0.80
N ALA A 38 6.15 6.07 -0.25
CA ALA A 38 5.76 5.75 1.12
C ALA A 38 5.46 4.26 1.33
N MET A 39 4.84 3.59 0.35
CA MET A 39 4.64 2.14 0.40
C MET A 39 5.97 1.40 0.27
N THR A 40 6.89 1.87 -0.58
CA THR A 40 8.23 1.29 -0.73
C THR A 40 9.01 1.35 0.58
N GLU A 41 9.05 2.51 1.24
CA GLU A 41 9.68 2.66 2.56
C GLU A 41 9.03 1.75 3.60
N LEU A 42 7.70 1.72 3.67
CA LEU A 42 6.96 0.83 4.56
C LEU A 42 7.35 -0.63 4.35
N PHE A 43 7.31 -1.13 3.12
CA PHE A 43 7.59 -2.53 2.83
C PHE A 43 9.07 -2.88 3.00
N TYR A 44 10.01 -1.95 2.79
CA TYR A 44 11.43 -2.18 3.10
C TYR A 44 11.72 -2.28 4.60
N SER A 45 10.86 -1.72 5.46
CA SER A 45 11.01 -1.82 6.91
C SER A 45 10.54 -3.15 7.51
N LEU A 46 9.81 -3.96 6.73
CA LEU A 46 9.24 -5.23 7.19
C LEU A 46 10.24 -6.39 7.04
N SER A 47 10.09 -7.38 7.92
CA SER A 47 10.77 -8.66 7.74
C SER A 47 10.23 -9.44 6.53
N GLU A 48 11.01 -10.38 6.00
CA GLU A 48 10.58 -11.25 4.89
C GLU A 48 9.31 -12.03 5.23
N ASP A 49 9.19 -12.51 6.47
CA ASP A 49 8.01 -13.22 6.96
C ASP A 49 6.76 -12.32 6.96
N GLU A 50 6.88 -11.07 7.41
CA GLU A 50 5.77 -10.11 7.38
C GLU A 50 5.34 -9.78 5.95
N ILE A 51 6.31 -9.59 5.04
CA ILE A 51 6.03 -9.39 3.62
C ILE A 51 5.29 -10.59 3.04
N GLU A 52 5.74 -11.80 3.33
CA GLU A 52 5.12 -13.01 2.79
C GLU A 52 3.73 -13.24 3.39
N MET A 53 3.52 -13.01 4.69
CA MET A 53 2.19 -13.04 5.29
C MET A 53 1.25 -12.02 4.62
N ILE A 54 1.70 -10.81 4.30
CA ILE A 54 0.92 -9.84 3.54
C ILE A 54 0.61 -10.37 2.13
N ARG A 55 1.57 -10.97 1.42
CA ARG A 55 1.35 -11.56 0.09
C ARG A 55 0.32 -12.68 0.14
N LEU A 56 0.43 -13.63 1.06
CA LEU A 56 -0.54 -14.72 1.20
C LEU A 56 -1.96 -14.19 1.43
N ARG A 57 -2.09 -13.18 2.30
CA ARG A 57 -3.38 -12.56 2.64
C ARG A 57 -3.97 -11.75 1.49
N TYR A 58 -3.19 -10.85 0.89
CA TYR A 58 -3.71 -9.81 0.01
C TYR A 58 -3.47 -10.09 -1.47
N MET A 59 -2.43 -10.85 -1.83
CA MET A 59 -2.23 -11.35 -3.20
C MET A 59 -3.03 -12.64 -3.41
N LYS A 60 -2.74 -13.67 -2.61
CA LYS A 60 -3.31 -15.03 -2.78
C LYS A 60 -4.71 -15.19 -2.18
N GLY A 61 -5.11 -14.31 -1.25
CA GLY A 61 -6.47 -14.27 -0.72
C GLY A 61 -6.72 -15.25 0.43
N LEU A 62 -5.68 -15.77 1.07
CA LEU A 62 -5.81 -16.70 2.18
C LEU A 62 -6.44 -16.03 3.41
N THR A 63 -7.21 -16.82 4.14
CA THR A 63 -7.75 -16.51 5.46
C THR A 63 -6.62 -16.44 6.51
N LEU A 64 -6.94 -15.95 7.71
CA LEU A 64 -5.96 -15.92 8.79
C LEU A 64 -5.57 -17.34 9.21
N SER A 65 -6.55 -18.24 9.27
CA SER A 65 -6.37 -19.65 9.60
C SER A 65 -5.40 -20.33 8.64
N GLU A 66 -5.59 -20.15 7.33
CA GLU A 66 -4.71 -20.78 6.33
C GLU A 66 -3.27 -20.26 6.41
N VAL A 67 -3.07 -18.98 6.71
CA VAL A 67 -1.72 -18.43 6.92
C VAL A 67 -1.13 -18.93 8.24
N ALA A 68 -1.93 -18.94 9.31
CA ALA A 68 -1.54 -19.44 10.62
C ALA A 68 -1.08 -20.90 10.56
N SER A 69 -1.79 -21.75 9.82
CA SER A 69 -1.41 -23.15 9.59
C SER A 69 -0.08 -23.29 8.86
N ARG A 70 0.23 -22.43 7.87
CA ARG A 70 1.50 -22.48 7.13
C ARG A 70 2.71 -22.16 7.99
N TYR A 71 2.55 -21.23 8.93
CA TYR A 71 3.61 -20.78 9.81
C TYR A 71 3.62 -21.50 11.16
N SER A 72 2.67 -22.42 11.42
CA SER A 72 2.48 -23.07 12.71
C SER A 72 2.36 -22.08 13.89
N ILE A 73 1.65 -20.97 13.66
CA ILE A 73 1.41 -19.90 14.65
C ILE A 73 -0.09 -19.67 14.84
N SER A 74 -0.47 -18.81 15.78
CA SER A 74 -1.86 -18.44 15.98
C SER A 74 -2.37 -17.42 14.95
N GLU A 75 -3.67 -17.42 14.66
CA GLU A 75 -4.30 -16.37 13.86
C GLU A 75 -4.09 -14.97 14.44
N ARG A 76 -4.03 -14.87 15.78
CA ARG A 76 -3.72 -13.63 16.50
C ARG A 76 -2.32 -13.13 16.15
N THR A 77 -1.34 -14.02 16.08
CA THR A 77 0.03 -13.69 15.67
C THR A 77 0.06 -13.17 14.24
N VAL A 78 -0.61 -13.86 13.30
CA VAL A 78 -0.74 -13.38 11.90
C VAL A 78 -1.39 -12.00 11.84
N ARG A 79 -2.45 -11.76 12.61
CA ARG A 79 -3.09 -10.42 12.70
C ARG A 79 -2.11 -9.37 13.21
N ASN A 80 -1.33 -9.68 14.23
CA ASN A 80 -0.38 -8.74 14.82
C ASN A 80 0.74 -8.37 13.84
N HIS A 81 1.17 -9.30 12.99
CA HIS A 81 2.13 -9.00 11.91
C HIS A 81 1.53 -8.21 10.74
N THR A 82 0.28 -8.50 10.37
CA THR A 82 -0.30 -7.94 9.12
C THR A 82 -1.11 -6.67 9.31
N ASN A 83 -1.83 -6.53 10.43
CA ASN A 83 -2.72 -5.39 10.67
C ASN A 83 -1.99 -4.03 10.76
N PRO A 84 -0.82 -3.91 11.41
CA PRO A 84 -0.10 -2.65 11.45
C PRO A 84 0.23 -2.13 10.05
N THR A 85 0.76 -2.99 9.18
CA THR A 85 1.07 -2.65 7.78
C THR A 85 -0.18 -2.22 7.02
N VAL A 86 -1.28 -2.97 7.16
CA VAL A 86 -2.57 -2.66 6.50
C VAL A 86 -3.12 -1.31 6.96
N LYS A 87 -2.98 -0.99 8.25
CA LYS A 87 -3.35 0.32 8.80
C LYS A 87 -2.49 1.44 8.19
N GLN A 88 -1.17 1.25 8.12
CA GLN A 88 -0.26 2.23 7.54
C GLN A 88 -0.54 2.46 6.04
N VAL A 89 -0.79 1.40 5.26
CA VAL A 89 -1.18 1.55 3.85
C VAL A 89 -2.47 2.38 3.71
N LYS A 90 -3.45 2.15 4.59
CA LYS A 90 -4.69 2.95 4.59
C LYS A 90 -4.41 4.43 4.86
N GLU A 91 -3.50 4.73 5.79
CA GLU A 91 -3.10 6.11 6.12
C GLU A 91 -2.33 6.78 4.98
N ILE A 92 -1.43 6.06 4.30
CA ILE A 92 -0.70 6.56 3.12
C ILE A 92 -1.69 6.97 2.02
N ILE A 93 -2.65 6.10 1.69
CA ILE A 93 -3.67 6.37 0.67
C ILE A 93 -4.52 7.58 1.06
N ALA A 94 -4.93 7.67 2.33
CA ALA A 94 -5.73 8.79 2.81
C ALA A 94 -4.99 10.13 2.72
N ARG A 95 -3.69 10.15 3.06
CA ARG A 95 -2.85 11.36 2.96
C ARG A 95 -2.68 11.81 1.51
N ALA A 96 -2.40 10.89 0.59
CA ALA A 96 -2.24 11.22 -0.82
C ALA A 96 -3.51 11.84 -1.42
N LYS A 97 -4.70 11.30 -1.09
CA LYS A 97 -5.99 11.89 -1.51
C LYS A 97 -6.22 13.28 -0.95
N LYS A 98 -5.83 13.52 0.31
CA LYS A 98 -5.95 14.84 0.93
C LYS A 98 -5.09 15.87 0.20
N ASN A 99 -3.86 15.50 -0.16
CA ASN A 99 -2.97 16.39 -0.92
C ASN A 99 -3.53 16.71 -2.30
N GLU A 100 -4.03 15.71 -3.03
CA GLU A 100 -4.71 15.91 -4.33
C GLU A 100 -5.95 16.83 -4.25
N LEU A 101 -6.62 16.88 -3.09
CA LEU A 101 -7.74 17.81 -2.85
C LEU A 101 -7.27 19.22 -2.49
N ILE A 102 -6.08 19.37 -1.89
CA ILE A 102 -5.48 20.67 -1.58
C ILE A 102 -4.97 21.32 -2.86
N ASP A 103 -4.19 20.58 -3.67
CA ASP A 103 -3.64 21.07 -4.94
C ASP A 103 -4.74 21.60 -5.86
N ARG A 104 -5.87 20.86 -5.97
CA ARG A 104 -7.05 21.30 -6.75
C ARG A 104 -7.73 22.55 -6.21
N LYS A 105 -7.66 22.82 -4.91
CA LYS A 105 -8.25 24.04 -4.33
C LYS A 105 -7.37 25.25 -4.61
N GLU A 106 -6.05 25.11 -4.49
CA GLU A 106 -5.10 26.17 -4.81
C GLU A 106 -5.15 26.56 -6.31
N GLU A 107 -5.34 25.58 -7.21
CA GLU A 107 -5.52 25.83 -8.64
C GLU A 107 -6.79 26.65 -8.96
N ILE A 108 -7.88 26.46 -8.21
CA ILE A 108 -9.15 27.18 -8.42
C ILE A 108 -9.08 28.60 -7.85
N GLU A 109 -8.39 28.81 -6.72
CA GLU A 109 -8.26 30.14 -6.09
C GLU A 109 -7.27 31.06 -6.82
N CYS A 110 -6.34 30.50 -7.61
CA CYS A 110 -5.38 31.27 -8.42
C CYS A 110 -5.88 31.64 -9.83
N GLN A 111 -7.14 31.33 -10.18
CA GLN A 111 -7.78 31.68 -11.46
C GLN A 111 -8.79 32.81 -11.30
#